data_AF-A0A167ARH4-F1
#
_entry.id   AF-A0A167ARH4-F1
#
_cell.length_a   1.000
_cell.length_b   1.000
_cell.length_c   1.000
_cell.angle_alpha   90.00
_cell.angle_beta   90.00
_cell.angle_gamma   90.00
#
_symmetry.space_group_name_H-M   'P 1'
#
loop_
_entity.id
_entity.type
_entity.pdbx_description
1 polymer ?
#
loop_
_entity_poly.entity_id
_entity_poly.type
_entity_poly.pdbx_seq_one_letter_code
_entity_poly.pdbx_strand_id
1 'polypeptide(L)'
;MPTSAAQVVAFVPWLVIDIGIIYTTWKYGPQEWKHSPIVARNLGWILSLGVVTMIGAFWAFIDTVGIDPASFYLGYSDQFLISCTSLVQLLRRNSTAGHSWGIWFNRTFGTFLSMVLFAWRYAFYPGSYPRVAQPIVVFFFVASEVLDVAYAFVYSHIAAQERLKQK
;
A
#
# COMPACT_ATOMS: atom_id res chain seq x y z
N MET A 1 -15.92 10.62 -6.60
CA MET A 1 -15.42 12.00 -6.46
C MET A 1 -15.32 12.32 -4.98
N PRO A 2 -14.27 13.01 -4.51
CA PRO A 2 -14.16 13.38 -3.10
C PRO A 2 -15.36 14.23 -2.69
N THR A 3 -16.02 13.82 -1.60
CA THR A 3 -17.28 14.41 -1.11
C THR A 3 -17.04 15.52 -0.09
N SER A 4 -15.79 15.75 0.31
CA SER A 4 -15.41 16.80 1.26
C SER A 4 -14.05 17.42 0.92
N ALA A 5 -13.83 18.67 1.36
CA ALA A 5 -12.56 19.36 1.20
C ALA A 5 -11.39 18.59 1.84
N ALA A 6 -11.62 17.90 2.97
CA ALA A 6 -10.62 17.06 3.63
C ALA A 6 -10.16 15.90 2.74
N GLN A 7 -11.09 15.27 2.00
CA GLN A 7 -10.73 14.21 1.05
C GLN A 7 -9.94 14.74 -0.14
N VAL A 8 -10.26 15.93 -0.66
CA VAL A 8 -9.48 16.55 -1.75
C VAL A 8 -8.04 16.81 -1.31
N VAL A 9 -7.87 17.40 -0.13
CA VAL A 9 -6.54 17.72 0.42
C VAL A 9 -5.73 16.46 0.72
N ALA A 10 -6.37 15.36 1.09
CA ALA A 10 -5.69 14.09 1.32
C ALA A 10 -5.35 13.35 0.01
N PHE A 11 -6.31 13.22 -0.91
CA PHE A 11 -6.19 12.36 -2.09
C PHE A 11 -5.42 12.99 -3.24
N VAL A 12 -5.51 14.30 -3.46
CA VAL A 12 -4.83 14.95 -4.58
C VAL A 12 -3.31 14.87 -4.46
N PRO A 13 -2.68 15.19 -3.30
CA PRO A 13 -1.24 15.01 -3.14
C PRO A 13 -0.82 13.55 -3.30
N TRP A 14 -1.64 12.61 -2.81
CA TRP A 14 -1.37 11.18 -2.93
C TRP A 14 -1.35 10.73 -4.39
N LEU A 15 -2.34 11.16 -5.18
CA LEU A 15 -2.40 10.89 -6.61
C LEU A 15 -1.18 11.43 -7.36
N VAL A 16 -0.69 12.62 -6.98
CA VAL A 16 0.53 13.21 -7.57
C VAL A 16 1.76 12.35 -7.25
N ILE A 17 1.86 11.85 -6.01
CA ILE A 17 2.94 10.93 -5.61
C ILE A 17 2.86 9.64 -6.42
N ASP A 18 1.67 9.06 -6.59
CA ASP A 18 1.47 7.82 -7.36
C ASP A 18 1.87 7.97 -8.82
N ILE A 19 1.55 9.11 -9.45
CA ILE A 19 2.02 9.44 -10.81
C ILE A 19 3.55 9.46 -10.85
N GLY A 20 4.20 10.06 -9.84
CA GLY A 20 5.66 10.06 -9.70
C GLY A 20 6.24 8.65 -9.56
N ILE A 21 5.59 7.78 -8.77
CA ILE A 21 5.99 6.38 -8.58
C ILE A 21 5.85 5.60 -9.90
N ILE A 22 4.76 5.76 -10.63
CA ILE A 22 4.56 5.11 -11.94
C ILE A 22 5.61 5.59 -12.93
N TYR A 23 5.85 6.89 -13.00
CA TYR A 23 6.86 7.47 -13.90
C TYR A 23 8.27 6.94 -13.62
N THR A 24 8.68 6.93 -12.35
CA THR A 24 10.00 6.43 -11.95
C THR A 24 10.12 4.93 -12.18
N THR A 25 9.07 4.15 -11.92
CA THR A 25 9.02 2.71 -12.21
C THR A 25 9.14 2.45 -13.71
N TRP A 26 8.44 3.21 -14.55
CA TRP A 26 8.54 3.07 -16.00
C TRP A 26 9.93 3.41 -16.53
N LYS A 27 10.55 4.48 -16.02
CA LYS A 27 11.85 4.98 -16.49
C LYS A 27 13.04 4.15 -16.01
N TYR A 28 13.05 3.77 -14.72
CA TYR A 28 14.20 3.12 -14.09
C TYR A 28 13.99 1.61 -13.86
N GLY A 29 12.75 1.14 -13.83
CA GLY A 29 12.41 -0.27 -13.61
C GLY A 29 13.07 -1.25 -14.58
N PRO A 30 13.28 -0.98 -15.89
CA PRO A 30 13.92 -1.92 -16.80
C PRO A 30 15.34 -2.34 -16.35
N GLN A 31 16.02 -1.51 -15.56
CA GLN A 31 17.36 -1.80 -15.02
C GLN A 31 17.35 -2.90 -13.95
N GLU A 32 16.25 -3.05 -13.22
CA GLU A 32 16.05 -4.10 -12.21
C GLU A 32 15.67 -5.44 -12.86
N TRP A 33 15.08 -5.39 -14.06
CA TRP A 33 14.62 -6.57 -14.80
C TRP A 33 15.66 -7.15 -15.77
N LYS A 34 16.97 -6.93 -15.54
CA LYS A 34 18.05 -7.51 -16.38
C LYS A 34 17.97 -9.04 -16.50
N HIS A 35 17.45 -9.70 -15.47
CA HIS A 35 17.26 -11.15 -15.44
C HIS A 35 16.09 -11.63 -16.33
N SER A 36 15.17 -10.75 -16.75
CA SER A 36 14.03 -11.06 -17.62
C SER A 36 13.83 -9.96 -18.69
N PRO A 37 14.48 -10.09 -19.86
CA PRO A 37 14.44 -9.07 -20.92
C PRO A 37 13.04 -8.80 -21.47
N ILE A 38 12.15 -9.80 -21.41
CA ILE A 38 10.76 -9.67 -21.87
C ILE A 38 10.01 -8.68 -20.99
N VAL A 39 10.18 -8.76 -19.67
CA VAL A 39 9.52 -7.84 -18.73
C VAL A 39 10.13 -6.45 -18.85
N ALA A 40 11.46 -6.33 -18.93
CA ALA A 40 12.14 -5.04 -19.05
C ALA A 40 11.68 -4.22 -20.27
N ARG A 41 11.47 -4.88 -21.43
CA ARG A 41 11.04 -4.22 -22.69
C ARG A 41 9.56 -3.86 -22.70
N ASN A 42 8.72 -4.62 -21.99
CA ASN A 42 7.27 -4.45 -21.98
C ASN A 42 6.75 -3.79 -20.69
N LEU A 43 7.65 -3.29 -19.83
CA LEU A 43 7.29 -2.80 -18.50
C LEU A 43 6.23 -1.69 -18.54
N GLY A 44 6.33 -0.75 -19.48
CA GLY A 44 5.32 0.30 -19.66
C GLY A 44 3.93 -0.27 -19.95
N TRP A 45 3.84 -1.25 -20.86
CA TRP A 45 2.58 -1.91 -21.18
C TRP A 45 2.01 -2.70 -20.00
N ILE A 46 2.86 -3.40 -19.25
CA ILE A 46 2.46 -4.14 -18.05
C ILE A 46 1.88 -3.18 -17.01
N LEU A 47 2.54 -2.04 -16.76
CA LEU A 47 2.07 -1.02 -15.84
C LEU A 47 0.73 -0.41 -16.30
N SER A 48 0.64 0.00 -17.56
CA SER A 48 -0.59 0.58 -18.11
C SER A 48 -1.76 -0.40 -18.07
N LEU A 49 -1.53 -1.66 -18.44
CA LEU A 49 -2.55 -2.70 -18.36
C LEU A 49 -3.01 -2.93 -16.92
N GLY A 50 -2.07 -2.96 -15.96
CA GLY A 50 -2.38 -3.07 -14.55
C GLY A 50 -3.25 -1.92 -14.03
N VAL A 51 -2.87 -0.68 -14.36
CA VAL A 51 -3.63 0.53 -13.99
C VAL A 51 -5.05 0.49 -14.57
N VAL A 52 -5.19 0.23 -15.87
CA VAL A 52 -6.51 0.17 -16.52
C VAL A 52 -7.37 -0.94 -15.92
N THR A 53 -6.78 -2.11 -15.65
CA THR A 53 -7.50 -3.23 -15.02
C THR A 53 -7.96 -2.89 -13.60
N MET A 54 -7.12 -2.24 -12.80
CA MET A 54 -7.49 -1.83 -11.43
C MET A 54 -8.55 -0.73 -11.43
N ILE A 55 -8.49 0.23 -12.36
CA ILE A 55 -9.55 1.23 -12.54
C ILE A 55 -10.89 0.54 -12.81
N GLY A 56 -10.91 -0.44 -13.73
CA GLY A 56 -12.12 -1.21 -14.03
C GLY A 56 -12.63 -2.01 -12.83
N ALA A 57 -11.73 -2.67 -12.10
CA ALA A 57 -12.08 -3.44 -10.90
C ALA A 57 -12.64 -2.55 -9.79
N PHE A 58 -12.03 -1.39 -9.54
CA PHE A 58 -12.50 -0.43 -8.54
C PHE A 58 -13.83 0.19 -8.94
N TRP A 59 -14.02 0.48 -10.23
CA TRP A 59 -15.29 1.01 -10.71
C TRP A 59 -16.43 -0.01 -10.52
N ALA A 60 -16.22 -1.26 -10.93
CA ALA A 60 -17.18 -2.34 -10.67
C ALA A 60 -17.45 -2.53 -9.18
N PHE A 61 -16.42 -2.45 -8.32
CA PHE A 61 -16.61 -2.57 -6.88
C PHE A 61 -17.40 -1.41 -6.29
N ILE A 62 -17.14 -0.17 -6.70
CA ILE A 62 -17.91 1.02 -6.32
C ILE A 62 -19.40 0.83 -6.68
N ASP A 63 -19.70 0.26 -7.85
CA ASP A 63 -21.09 0.00 -8.26
C ASP A 63 -21.77 -1.05 -7.37
N THR A 64 -21.03 -1.96 -6.75
CA THR A 64 -21.60 -3.01 -5.87
C THR A 64 -21.88 -2.53 -4.44
N VAL A 65 -20.98 -1.75 -3.84
CA VAL A 65 -21.07 -1.37 -2.40
C VAL A 65 -21.33 0.12 -2.18
N GLY A 66 -21.33 0.92 -3.26
CA GLY A 66 -21.42 2.38 -3.20
C GLY A 66 -20.07 3.04 -2.92
N ILE A 67 -19.98 4.33 -3.23
CA ILE A 67 -18.71 5.08 -3.20
C ILE A 67 -18.12 5.22 -1.79
N ASP A 68 -18.94 5.57 -0.80
CA ASP A 68 -18.47 5.83 0.57
C ASP A 68 -17.95 4.55 1.26
N PRO A 69 -18.62 3.39 1.16
CA PRO A 69 -18.06 2.13 1.65
C PRO A 69 -16.88 1.65 0.83
N ALA A 70 -16.91 1.79 -0.50
CA ALA A 70 -15.84 1.33 -1.37
C ALA A 70 -14.50 2.00 -1.01
N SER A 71 -14.47 3.32 -0.83
CA SER A 71 -13.22 4.01 -0.46
C SER A 71 -12.60 3.50 0.84
N PHE A 72 -13.42 3.09 1.80
CA PHE A 72 -12.93 2.52 3.05
C PHE A 72 -12.35 1.11 2.85
N TYR A 73 -13.09 0.21 2.20
CA TYR A 73 -12.59 -1.15 1.96
C TYR A 73 -11.34 -1.17 1.08
N LEU A 74 -11.35 -0.39 0.00
CA LEU A 74 -10.24 -0.31 -0.94
C LEU A 74 -8.97 0.25 -0.28
N GLY A 75 -9.10 1.31 0.55
CA GLY A 75 -7.96 1.87 1.26
C GLY A 75 -7.25 0.85 2.17
N TYR A 76 -8.01 0.01 2.88
CA TYR A 76 -7.42 -1.02 3.75
C TYR A 76 -6.96 -2.26 3.00
N SER A 77 -7.62 -2.63 1.89
CA SER A 77 -7.11 -3.72 1.04
C SER A 77 -5.80 -3.34 0.36
N ASP A 78 -5.67 -2.08 -0.08
CA ASP A 78 -4.44 -1.57 -0.67
C ASP A 78 -3.31 -1.50 0.35
N GLN A 79 -3.61 -1.04 1.58
CA GLN A 79 -2.66 -1.07 2.69
C GLN A 79 -2.15 -2.48 3.01
N PHE A 80 -3.06 -3.47 3.02
CA PHE A 80 -2.69 -4.87 3.20
C PHE A 80 -1.81 -5.38 2.05
N LEU A 81 -2.18 -5.07 0.81
CA LEU A 81 -1.43 -5.47 -0.38
C LEU A 81 -0.03 -4.86 -0.40
N ILE A 82 0.11 -3.58 -0.07
CA ILE A 82 1.41 -2.88 0.04
C ILE A 82 2.28 -3.53 1.11
N SER A 83 1.71 -3.85 2.28
CA SER A 83 2.45 -4.50 3.38
C SER A 83 2.95 -5.88 2.98
N CYS A 84 2.10 -6.67 2.32
CA CYS A 84 2.45 -8.00 1.81
C CYS A 84 3.54 -7.94 0.73
N THR A 85 3.34 -7.11 -0.29
CA THR A 85 4.29 -6.98 -1.40
C THR A 85 5.63 -6.42 -0.95
N SER A 86 5.65 -5.46 -0.02
CA SER A 86 6.89 -4.92 0.55
C SER A 86 7.71 -5.98 1.27
N LEU A 87 7.06 -6.83 2.09
CA LEU A 87 7.72 -7.93 2.78
C LEU A 87 8.25 -8.98 1.79
N VAL A 88 7.44 -9.38 0.81
CA VAL A 88 7.84 -10.34 -0.23
C VAL A 88 9.01 -9.81 -1.07
N GLN A 89 9.01 -8.52 -1.42
CA GLN A 89 10.10 -7.91 -2.16
C GLN A 89 11.42 -7.95 -1.39
N LEU A 90 11.40 -7.64 -0.09
CA LEU A 90 12.58 -7.78 0.77
C LEU A 90 13.09 -9.22 0.80
N LEU A 91 12.21 -10.19 1.03
CA LEU A 91 12.59 -11.61 1.12
C LEU A 91 13.12 -12.16 -0.20
N ARG A 92 12.56 -11.76 -1.34
CA ARG A 92 12.93 -12.29 -2.66
C ARG A 92 14.17 -11.62 -3.24
N ARG A 93 14.32 -10.31 -3.05
CA ARG A 93 15.48 -9.55 -3.57
C ARG A 93 16.67 -9.60 -2.62
N ASN A 94 16.45 -9.94 -1.35
CA ASN A 94 17.44 -9.90 -0.28
C ASN A 94 18.28 -8.61 -0.30
N SER A 95 17.61 -7.48 -0.55
CA SER A 95 18.22 -6.16 -0.60
C SER A 95 17.27 -5.10 -0.08
N THR A 96 17.82 -4.06 0.54
CA THR A 96 17.04 -2.92 1.04
C THR A 96 16.73 -1.87 -0.05
N ALA A 97 17.13 -2.10 -1.31
CA ALA A 97 16.92 -1.17 -2.41
C ALA A 97 15.43 -0.85 -2.65
N GLY A 98 15.07 0.44 -2.52
CA GLY A 98 13.68 0.93 -2.61
C GLY A 98 12.93 0.95 -1.28
N HIS A 99 13.56 0.52 -0.20
CA HIS A 99 12.98 0.43 1.14
C HIS A 99 13.76 1.29 2.14
N SER A 100 13.05 1.97 3.05
CA SER A 100 13.68 2.75 4.11
C SER A 100 12.90 2.68 5.42
N TRP A 101 13.61 2.87 6.54
CA TRP A 101 12.98 3.01 7.86
C TRP A 101 11.97 4.16 7.92
N GLY A 102 12.23 5.26 7.21
CA GLY A 102 11.31 6.39 7.14
C GLY A 102 10.01 6.06 6.40
N ILE A 103 10.09 5.34 5.28
CA ILE A 103 8.90 4.91 4.52
C ILE A 103 8.06 3.97 5.39
N TRP A 104 8.69 2.97 6.00
CA TRP A 104 8.00 2.03 6.88
C TRP A 104 7.34 2.74 8.07
N PHE A 105 8.09 3.55 8.81
CA PHE A 105 7.59 4.20 10.01
C PHE A 105 6.39 5.11 9.72
N ASN A 106 6.49 5.99 8.71
CA ASN A 106 5.40 6.88 8.36
C ASN A 106 4.14 6.11 7.92
N ARG A 107 4.32 5.02 7.17
CA ARG A 107 3.22 4.18 6.71
C ARG A 107 2.54 3.46 7.86
N THR A 108 3.28 2.67 8.64
CA THR A 108 2.74 1.91 9.77
C THR A 108 2.15 2.84 10.83
N PHE A 109 2.81 3.95 11.13
CA PHE A 109 2.29 4.94 12.08
C PHE A 109 0.98 5.57 11.58
N GLY A 110 0.90 5.91 10.29
CA GLY A 110 -0.33 6.42 9.67
C GLY A 110 -1.48 5.41 9.75
N THR A 111 -1.22 4.14 9.43
CA THR A 111 -2.22 3.06 9.53
C THR A 111 -2.67 2.85 10.97
N PHE A 112 -1.73 2.79 11.91
CA PHE A 112 -2.02 2.64 13.33
C PHE A 112 -2.89 3.79 13.87
N LEU A 113 -2.53 5.05 13.58
CA LEU A 113 -3.33 6.20 13.99
C LEU A 113 -4.74 6.19 13.38
N SER A 114 -4.84 5.79 12.10
CA SER A 114 -6.13 5.64 11.42
C SER A 114 -6.99 4.56 12.12
N MET A 115 -6.41 3.41 12.45
CA MET A 115 -7.10 2.33 13.17
C MET A 115 -7.58 2.78 14.56
N VAL A 116 -6.75 3.48 15.32
CA VAL A 116 -7.13 4.03 16.64
C VAL A 116 -8.29 5.02 16.49
N LEU A 117 -8.23 5.92 15.50
CA LEU A 117 -9.30 6.87 15.22
C LEU A 117 -10.62 6.16 14.87
N PHE A 118 -10.58 5.12 14.04
CA PHE A 118 -11.79 4.37 13.67
C PHE A 118 -12.32 3.51 14.82
N ALA A 119 -11.45 2.93 15.65
CA ALA A 119 -11.86 2.23 16.86
C ALA A 119 -12.54 3.18 17.86
N TRP A 120 -11.97 4.38 18.06
CA TRP A 120 -12.58 5.43 18.87
C TRP A 120 -13.95 5.85 18.31
N ARG A 121 -14.05 6.10 16.99
CA ARG A 121 -15.31 6.43 16.34
C ARG A 121 -16.37 5.34 16.50
N TYR A 122 -15.98 4.08 16.42
CA TYR A 122 -16.89 2.96 16.64
C TYR A 122 -17.38 2.90 18.10
N ALA A 123 -16.50 3.14 19.08
CA ALA A 123 -16.86 3.11 20.49
C ALA A 123 -17.86 4.22 20.90
N PHE A 124 -17.68 5.44 20.37
CA PHE A 124 -18.54 6.59 20.71
C PHE A 124 -19.73 6.79 19.76
N TYR A 125 -19.62 6.33 18.50
CA TYR A 125 -20.66 6.48 17.46
C TYR A 125 -20.87 5.17 16.68
N PRO A 126 -21.28 4.08 17.34
CA PRO A 126 -21.37 2.76 16.71
C PRO A 126 -22.35 2.71 15.53
N GLY A 127 -23.44 3.49 15.58
CA GLY A 127 -24.44 3.56 14.50
C GLY A 127 -23.92 4.18 13.20
N SER A 128 -22.89 5.04 13.26
CA SER A 128 -22.33 5.71 12.08
C SER A 128 -21.15 4.93 11.46
N TYR A 129 -20.50 4.07 12.25
CA TYR A 129 -19.30 3.32 11.83
C TYR A 129 -19.40 1.79 12.00
N PRO A 130 -20.53 1.13 11.68
CA PRO A 130 -20.67 -0.31 11.90
C PRO A 130 -19.68 -1.15 11.06
N ARG A 131 -19.19 -0.58 9.95
CA ARG A 131 -18.24 -1.20 9.03
C ARG A 131 -16.89 -1.56 9.69
N VAL A 132 -16.46 -0.79 10.69
CA VAL A 132 -15.17 -1.00 11.37
C VAL A 132 -15.13 -2.34 12.11
N ALA A 133 -16.27 -2.79 12.63
CA ALA A 133 -16.38 -4.06 13.35
C ALA A 133 -16.64 -5.28 12.44
N GLN A 134 -16.73 -5.09 11.12
CA GLN A 134 -16.93 -6.21 10.22
C GLN A 134 -15.70 -7.13 10.20
N PRO A 135 -15.87 -8.46 10.17
CA PRO A 135 -14.76 -9.40 10.25
C PRO A 135 -13.67 -9.17 9.20
N ILE A 136 -14.05 -8.81 7.97
CA ILE A 136 -13.11 -8.56 6.88
C ILE A 136 -12.23 -7.32 7.13
N VAL A 137 -12.80 -6.27 7.74
CA VAL A 137 -12.08 -5.04 8.07
C VAL A 137 -11.12 -5.28 9.20
N VAL A 138 -11.58 -5.96 10.26
CA VAL A 138 -10.73 -6.35 11.39
C VAL A 138 -9.58 -7.24 10.92
N PHE A 139 -9.85 -8.15 9.98
CA PHE A 139 -8.79 -8.94 9.35
C PHE A 139 -7.76 -8.06 8.65
N PHE A 140 -8.17 -7.12 7.79
CA PHE A 140 -7.22 -6.23 7.11
C PHE A 140 -6.40 -5.38 8.08
N PHE A 141 -7.02 -4.90 9.16
CA PHE A 141 -6.36 -4.14 10.21
C PHE A 141 -5.24 -4.96 10.86
N VAL A 142 -5.59 -6.13 11.39
CA VAL A 142 -4.62 -6.98 12.10
C VAL A 142 -3.56 -7.52 11.14
N ALA A 143 -3.97 -7.98 9.95
CA ALA A 143 -3.04 -8.58 8.99
C ALA A 143 -2.02 -7.57 8.45
N SER A 144 -2.43 -6.32 8.20
CA SER A 144 -1.50 -5.26 7.76
C SER A 144 -0.46 -4.95 8.85
N GLU A 145 -0.89 -4.82 10.11
CA GLU A 145 0.02 -4.54 11.22
C GLU A 145 0.99 -5.70 11.49
N VAL A 146 0.52 -6.94 11.43
CA VAL A 146 1.39 -8.13 11.56
C VAL A 146 2.45 -8.15 10.47
N LEU A 147 2.07 -7.86 9.22
CA LEU A 147 3.01 -7.80 8.10
C LEU A 147 4.02 -6.65 8.25
N ASP A 148 3.59 -5.51 8.78
CA ASP A 148 4.46 -4.36 9.01
C ASP A 148 5.46 -4.58 10.14
N VAL A 149 5.04 -5.26 11.20
CA VAL A 149 5.94 -5.70 12.26
C VAL A 149 6.95 -6.71 11.70
N ALA A 150 6.50 -7.70 10.93
CA ALA A 150 7.37 -8.67 10.28
C ALA A 150 8.37 -7.99 9.32
N TYR A 151 7.91 -6.99 8.56
CA TYR A 151 8.75 -6.17 7.70
C TYR A 151 9.88 -5.50 8.49
N ALA A 152 9.61 -4.94 9.67
CA ALA A 152 10.62 -4.27 10.48
C ALA A 152 11.76 -5.22 10.87
N PHE A 153 11.42 -6.44 11.30
CA PHE A 153 12.41 -7.46 11.64
C PHE A 153 13.23 -7.90 10.43
N VAL A 154 12.57 -8.24 9.32
CA VAL A 154 13.23 -8.68 8.08
C VAL A 154 14.14 -7.57 7.52
N TYR A 155 13.66 -6.33 7.48
CA TYR A 155 14.44 -5.19 7.03
C TYR A 155 15.67 -4.96 7.91
N SER A 156 15.52 -5.04 9.24
CA SER A 156 16.66 -4.88 10.16
C SER A 156 17.74 -5.94 9.95
N HIS A 157 17.34 -7.18 9.67
CA HIS A 157 18.25 -8.29 9.41
C HIS A 157 19.02 -8.09 8.10
N ILE A 158 18.32 -7.80 7.00
CA ILE A 158 18.94 -7.59 5.69
C ILE A 158 19.83 -6.35 5.71
N ALA A 159 19.38 -5.25 6.34
CA ALA A 159 20.18 -4.03 6.48
C ALA A 159 21.47 -4.26 7.28
N ALA A 160 21.43 -5.09 8.34
CA ALA A 160 22.62 -5.47 9.09
C ALA A 160 23.59 -6.30 8.24
N GLN A 161 23.08 -7.25 7.44
CA GLN A 161 23.89 -8.05 6.53
C GLN A 161 24.57 -7.21 5.44
N GLU A 162 23.84 -6.27 4.83
CA GLU A 162 24.40 -5.36 3.82
C GLU A 162 25.50 -4.47 4.41
N ARG A 163 25.32 -3.95 5.63
CA ARG A 163 26.35 -3.16 6.35
C ARG A 163 27.61 -3.97 6.65
N LEU A 164 27.47 -5.26 6.95
CA LEU A 164 28.62 -6.13 7.22
C LEU A 164 29.40 -6.45 5.94
N LYS A 165 28.73 -6.61 4.79
CA LYS A 165 29.38 -6.85 3.49
C LYS A 165 30.13 -5.64 2.92
N GLN A 166 29.79 -4.44 3.40
CA GLN A 166 30.42 -3.18 2.98
C GLN A 166 31.67 -2.79 3.80
N LYS A 167 31.93 -3.49 4.92
CA LYS A 167 33.16 -3.34 5.71
C LYS A 167 34.22 -4.33 5.24
#